data_AF-A0A381PHQ9-F1
#
_entry.id   AF-A0A381PHQ9-F1
#
_cell.length_a   1.000
_cell.length_b   1.000
_cell.length_c   1.000
_cell.angle_alpha   90.00
_cell.angle_beta   90.00
_cell.angle_gamma   90.00
#
_symmetry.space_group_name_H-M   'P 1'
#
loop_
_entity.id
_entity.type
_entity.pdbx_description
1 polymer ?
#
loop_
_entity_poly.entity_id
_entity_poly.type
_entity_poly.pdbx_seq_one_letter_code
_entity_poly.pdbx_strand_id
1 'polypeptide(L)'
;MVSEKSALLERIEQYCQSANIAESTFGFLAVNDGKLCGRLRGGKDVTLATAQKIQSYISQHTPDDVVSVLGKSVNRQNVSTFTRPTVQSEPRGASRKHRPFRFYDNRQKYLAFINTCNEKWKIAERAAAELAHVQPTPPAFRLFDAGSGDGTLMSHLMRAMHRRFPTMPFFVVGKEISLEDVRLCLEKLPDRFVEHPASVVILTNLYYSEAPWLMPRDVAKAAALNWQEIELEGSSAYEYGEQLRALDGLLVDGWQTKASEKTGNPTYVRPSVLVLYRADNRFLLDSVIPQRGQVRGDYDLLLASQPWRN
;
A
#
# COMPACT_ATOMS: atom_id res chain seq x y z
N MET A 1 46.94 -2.35 9.10
CA MET A 1 45.81 -1.62 9.73
C MET A 1 44.67 -2.61 9.86
N VAL A 2 44.31 -3.01 11.08
CA VAL A 2 43.14 -3.86 11.33
C VAL A 2 41.91 -3.03 10.99
N SER A 3 41.05 -3.52 10.08
CA SER A 3 39.80 -2.84 9.76
C SER A 3 38.91 -2.82 11.01
N GLU A 4 38.27 -1.69 11.32
CA GLU A 4 37.30 -1.58 12.44
C GLU A 4 36.23 -2.70 12.41
N LYS A 5 35.96 -3.25 11.22
CA LYS A 5 35.08 -4.39 10.97
C LYS A 5 35.56 -5.67 11.62
N SER A 6 36.84 -6.00 11.43
CA SER A 6 37.46 -7.20 11.99
C SER A 6 37.52 -7.12 13.51
N ALA A 7 37.80 -5.93 14.05
CA ALA A 7 37.81 -5.71 15.49
C ALA A 7 36.41 -5.85 16.13
N LEU A 8 35.34 -5.44 15.44
CA LEU A 8 33.97 -5.61 15.94
C LEU A 8 33.54 -7.08 15.93
N LEU A 9 33.85 -7.81 14.86
CA LEU A 9 33.52 -9.24 14.75
C LEU A 9 34.27 -10.05 15.80
N GLU A 10 35.57 -9.82 15.96
CA GLU A 10 36.41 -10.48 16.96
C GLU A 10 35.88 -10.29 18.39
N ARG A 11 35.39 -9.08 18.71
CA ARG A 11 34.81 -8.77 20.02
C ARG A 11 33.48 -9.46 20.28
N ILE A 12 32.67 -9.69 19.23
CA ILE A 12 31.44 -10.48 19.32
C ILE A 12 31.77 -11.96 19.53
N GLU A 13 32.76 -12.49 18.81
CA GLU A 13 33.18 -13.89 18.92
C GLU A 13 33.75 -14.19 20.31
N GLN A 14 34.60 -13.30 20.86
CA GLN A 14 35.10 -13.39 22.24
C GLN A 14 33.99 -13.36 23.30
N TYR A 15 32.98 -12.51 23.10
CA TYR A 15 31.80 -12.48 23.98
C TYR A 15 30.99 -13.78 23.91
N CYS A 16 30.74 -14.29 22.71
CA CYS A 16 29.97 -15.52 22.53
C CYS A 16 30.69 -16.74 23.15
N GLN A 17 32.02 -16.79 23.05
CA GLN A 17 32.85 -17.83 23.67
C GLN A 17 32.81 -17.75 25.20
N SER A 18 32.98 -16.56 25.77
CA SER A 18 32.95 -16.38 27.23
C SER A 18 31.57 -16.63 27.83
N ALA A 19 30.49 -16.21 27.16
CA ALA A 19 29.11 -16.38 27.61
C ALA A 19 28.48 -17.73 27.21
N ASN A 20 29.20 -18.59 26.51
CA ASN A 20 28.72 -19.88 25.99
C ASN A 20 27.38 -19.78 25.23
N ILE A 21 27.25 -18.78 24.34
CA ILE A 21 26.06 -18.58 23.50
C ILE A 21 26.41 -18.65 22.02
N ALA A 22 25.46 -19.10 21.19
CA ALA A 22 25.63 -19.06 19.74
C ALA A 22 25.62 -17.61 19.22
N GLU A 23 26.41 -17.33 18.18
CA GLU A 23 26.44 -16.02 17.48
C GLU A 23 25.05 -15.53 17.05
N SER A 24 24.19 -16.46 16.62
CA SER A 24 22.80 -16.17 16.23
C SER A 24 21.94 -15.73 17.43
N THR A 25 22.21 -16.28 18.61
CA THR A 25 21.52 -15.92 19.86
C THR A 25 21.99 -14.55 20.33
N PHE A 26 23.30 -14.27 20.27
CA PHE A 26 23.84 -12.94 20.53
C PHE A 26 23.21 -11.88 19.63
N GLY A 27 23.18 -12.12 18.32
CA GLY A 27 22.61 -11.18 17.36
C GLY A 27 21.14 -10.86 17.62
N PHE A 28 20.36 -11.86 18.05
CA PHE A 28 18.97 -11.66 18.46
C PHE A 28 18.86 -10.82 19.74
N LEU A 29 19.67 -11.10 20.76
CA LEU A 29 19.60 -10.40 22.05
C LEU A 29 20.12 -8.96 21.96
N ALA A 30 21.21 -8.72 21.25
CA ALA A 30 21.84 -7.40 21.18
C ALA A 30 21.11 -6.44 20.23
N VAL A 31 20.63 -6.94 19.09
CA VAL A 31 20.12 -6.08 18.00
C VAL A 31 18.91 -6.66 17.26
N ASN A 32 18.35 -7.79 17.71
CA ASN A 32 17.23 -8.50 17.08
C ASN A 32 17.53 -8.98 15.64
N ASP A 33 18.76 -9.44 15.39
CA ASP A 33 19.20 -10.00 14.11
C ASP A 33 20.12 -11.23 14.29
N GLY A 34 19.58 -12.42 14.12
CA GLY A 34 20.34 -13.67 14.22
C GLY A 34 21.31 -13.95 13.06
N LYS A 35 21.31 -13.14 11.99
CA LYS A 35 22.25 -13.27 10.86
C LYS A 35 23.39 -12.24 10.91
N LEU A 36 23.49 -11.46 11.97
CA LEU A 36 24.45 -10.36 12.13
C LEU A 36 25.89 -10.80 11.82
N CYS A 37 26.40 -11.83 12.50
CA CYS A 37 27.78 -12.29 12.34
C CYS A 37 28.04 -12.85 10.93
N GLY A 38 27.07 -13.56 10.35
CA GLY A 38 27.15 -14.03 8.96
C GLY A 38 27.24 -12.88 7.95
N ARG A 39 26.52 -11.77 8.18
CA ARG A 39 26.60 -10.57 7.33
C ARG A 39 27.93 -9.83 7.48
N LEU A 40 28.44 -9.71 8.70
CA LEU A 40 29.76 -9.10 8.97
C LEU A 40 30.89 -9.92 8.32
N ARG A 41 30.85 -11.25 8.42
CA ARG A 41 31.80 -12.16 7.79
C ARG A 41 31.71 -12.14 6.25
N GLY A 42 30.51 -11.92 5.72
CA GLY A 42 30.26 -11.69 4.29
C GLY A 42 30.59 -10.28 3.79
N GLY A 43 31.23 -9.44 4.61
CA GLY A 43 31.74 -8.12 4.20
C GLY A 43 30.72 -6.97 4.22
N LYS A 44 29.53 -7.16 4.79
CA LYS A 44 28.52 -6.10 4.93
C LYS A 44 28.77 -5.24 6.17
N ASP A 45 28.59 -3.92 6.03
CA ASP A 45 28.75 -2.96 7.12
C ASP A 45 27.49 -2.83 8.00
N VAL A 46 27.71 -2.39 9.24
CA VAL A 46 26.67 -2.02 10.20
C VAL A 46 26.65 -0.51 10.40
N THR A 47 25.48 0.04 10.74
CA THR A 47 25.37 1.47 11.05
C THR A 47 26.04 1.79 12.39
N LEU A 48 26.50 3.04 12.57
CA LEU A 48 27.10 3.52 13.82
C LEU A 48 26.21 3.24 15.05
N ALA A 49 24.90 3.44 14.91
CA ALA A 49 23.92 3.16 15.96
C ALA A 49 23.84 1.66 16.33
N THR A 50 24.04 0.77 15.35
CA THR A 50 24.05 -0.68 15.59
C THR A 50 25.34 -1.10 16.28
N ALA A 51 26.49 -0.53 15.88
CA ALA A 51 27.77 -0.75 16.54
C ALA A 51 27.74 -0.30 18.01
N GLN A 52 27.13 0.85 18.31
CA GLN A 52 26.96 1.35 19.68
C GLN A 52 26.07 0.43 20.54
N LYS A 53 24.99 -0.13 19.96
CA LYS A 53 24.14 -1.11 20.65
C LYS A 53 24.88 -2.40 20.98
N ILE A 54 25.66 -2.92 20.03
CA ILE A 54 26.51 -4.10 20.25
C ILE A 54 27.51 -3.84 21.38
N GLN A 55 28.18 -2.69 21.37
CA GLN A 55 29.14 -2.32 22.41
C GLN A 55 28.46 -2.16 23.78
N SER A 56 27.30 -1.50 23.83
CA SER A 56 26.53 -1.35 25.07
C SER A 56 26.08 -2.69 25.62
N TYR A 57 25.63 -3.60 24.75
CA TYR A 57 25.20 -4.94 25.15
C TYR A 57 26.35 -5.75 25.76
N ILE A 58 27.51 -5.78 25.10
CA ILE A 58 28.72 -6.46 25.59
C ILE A 58 29.22 -5.87 26.91
N SER A 59 29.13 -4.55 27.10
CA SER A 59 29.58 -3.89 28.33
C SER A 59 28.60 -4.04 29.50
N GLN A 60 27.31 -4.27 29.23
CA GLN A 60 26.25 -4.32 30.26
C GLN A 60 25.92 -5.72 30.75
N HIS A 61 26.27 -6.76 30.00
CA HIS A 61 25.95 -8.15 30.35
C HIS A 61 27.24 -8.92 30.58
N THR A 62 27.44 -9.40 31.80
CA THR A 62 28.55 -10.30 32.10
C THR A 62 28.21 -11.74 31.72
N PRO A 63 29.21 -12.58 31.36
CA PRO A 63 29.00 -13.97 30.94
C PRO A 63 28.13 -14.84 31.88
N ASP A 64 28.10 -14.50 33.18
CA ASP A 64 27.32 -15.20 34.20
C ASP A 64 25.81 -14.88 34.17
N ASP A 65 25.38 -13.77 33.54
CA ASP A 65 23.96 -13.38 33.50
C ASP A 65 23.14 -14.15 32.46
N VAL A 66 23.81 -14.75 31.46
CA VAL A 66 23.15 -15.30 30.27
C VAL A 66 22.64 -16.74 30.50
N VAL A 67 23.25 -17.47 31.45
CA VAL A 67 22.84 -18.85 31.82
C VAL A 67 21.52 -18.87 32.59
N SER A 68 21.15 -17.77 33.27
CA SER A 68 19.89 -17.66 34.04
C SER A 68 18.64 -17.56 33.15
N VAL A 69 18.78 -17.11 31.91
CA VAL A 69 17.65 -16.83 31.01
C VAL A 69 17.17 -18.07 30.24
N LEU A 70 18.03 -19.07 30.04
CA LEU A 70 17.72 -20.28 29.26
C LEU A 70 17.03 -21.40 30.07
N GLY A 71 16.92 -21.26 31.40
CA GLY A 71 16.50 -22.34 32.30
C GLY A 71 15.05 -22.32 32.81
N LYS A 72 14.20 -21.35 32.45
CA LYS A 72 12.83 -21.28 32.98
C LYS A 72 11.78 -21.34 31.88
N SER A 73 11.13 -22.50 31.80
CA SER A 73 9.80 -22.66 31.22
C SER A 73 8.85 -21.66 31.90
N VAL A 74 8.37 -20.66 31.15
CA VAL A 74 7.37 -19.72 31.65
C VAL A 74 6.07 -19.92 30.89
N ASN A 75 5.15 -20.53 31.63
CA ASN A 75 3.75 -20.72 31.32
C ASN A 75 3.06 -19.36 31.12
N ARG A 76 2.12 -19.34 30.16
CA ARG A 76 1.20 -18.23 29.92
C ARG A 76 0.36 -18.03 31.17
N GLN A 77 0.41 -16.84 31.77
CA GLN A 77 -0.75 -16.06 32.24
C GLN A 77 -0.29 -14.89 33.15
N ASN A 78 -0.96 -13.75 32.96
CA ASN A 78 -1.00 -12.57 33.83
C ASN A 78 0.30 -11.79 34.07
N VAL A 79 0.42 -10.62 33.43
CA VAL A 79 0.89 -9.42 34.15
C VAL A 79 0.08 -8.20 33.73
N SER A 80 -0.73 -7.75 34.69
CA SER A 80 -1.42 -6.47 34.71
C SER A 80 -0.42 -5.33 34.82
N THR A 81 -0.63 -4.32 34.00
CA THR A 81 -0.04 -2.98 34.06
C THR A 81 -0.18 -2.33 35.45
N PHE A 82 0.92 -1.85 36.01
CA PHE A 82 0.93 -0.70 36.93
C PHE A 82 2.14 0.20 36.67
N THR A 83 1.89 1.47 36.92
CA THR A 83 2.52 2.71 36.45
C THR A 83 3.83 3.09 37.14
N ARG A 84 4.69 3.83 36.43
CA ARG A 84 5.85 4.56 36.98
C ARG A 84 5.46 6.02 37.31
N PRO A 85 6.00 6.63 38.38
CA PRO A 85 5.79 8.04 38.72
C PRO A 85 6.76 8.98 37.97
N THR A 86 6.30 10.23 37.82
CA THR A 86 6.91 11.41 37.18
C THR A 86 7.77 12.26 38.13
N VAL A 87 8.85 12.87 37.61
CA VAL A 87 9.39 14.19 38.03
C VAL A 87 9.95 14.87 36.76
N GLN A 88 9.14 15.64 36.03
CA GLN A 88 9.07 17.11 36.01
C GLN A 88 10.35 17.86 35.57
N SER A 89 10.42 18.13 34.27
CA SER A 89 10.74 19.45 33.71
C SER A 89 9.56 19.87 32.81
N GLU A 90 9.03 21.08 33.00
CA GLU A 90 7.88 21.66 32.28
C GLU A 90 8.32 22.76 31.28
N PRO A 91 7.47 23.23 30.33
CA PRO A 91 6.46 22.48 29.58
C PRO A 91 6.42 22.84 28.07
N ARG A 92 6.03 21.88 27.21
CA ARG A 92 4.93 22.00 26.21
C ARG A 92 4.97 20.82 25.21
N GLY A 93 3.94 19.98 25.26
CA GLY A 93 3.42 19.31 24.07
C GLY A 93 3.70 17.82 23.87
N ALA A 94 3.31 16.98 24.84
CA ALA A 94 2.79 15.61 24.66
C ALA A 94 3.43 14.65 23.62
N SER A 95 4.17 13.69 24.18
CA SER A 95 4.22 12.25 23.88
C SER A 95 4.27 11.77 22.42
N ARG A 96 5.34 11.05 22.06
CA ARG A 96 5.22 9.98 21.08
C ARG A 96 6.07 8.76 21.46
N LYS A 97 5.37 7.71 21.89
CA LYS A 97 5.86 6.33 21.86
C LYS A 97 6.38 6.07 20.45
N HIS A 98 7.69 5.90 20.28
CA HIS A 98 8.26 5.59 18.98
C HIS A 98 8.05 4.09 18.66
N ARG A 99 6.82 3.74 18.26
CA ARG A 99 6.53 2.51 17.49
C ARG A 99 6.42 2.89 16.00
N PRO A 100 6.83 1.98 15.09
CA PRO A 100 7.53 2.32 13.86
C PRO A 100 6.64 3.03 12.84
N PHE A 101 7.20 4.03 12.17
CA PHE A 101 6.64 4.57 10.94
C PHE A 101 6.43 3.41 9.97
N ARG A 102 5.24 3.36 9.37
CA ARG A 102 4.88 2.29 8.45
C ARG A 102 3.69 2.71 7.62
N PHE A 103 4.00 3.18 6.41
CA PHE A 103 3.19 2.94 5.22
C PHE A 103 3.97 3.29 3.93
N TYR A 104 4.87 4.28 3.98
CA TYR A 104 5.74 4.70 2.87
C TYR A 104 7.05 5.32 3.42
N ASP A 105 7.91 4.57 4.10
CA ASP A 105 9.02 5.13 4.90
C ASP A 105 10.02 6.06 4.15
N ASN A 106 9.92 6.12 2.83
CA ASN A 106 9.93 7.41 2.14
C ASN A 106 9.09 7.30 0.85
N ARG A 107 7.84 7.84 0.80
CA ARG A 107 6.98 7.84 -0.41
C ARG A 107 7.79 8.31 -1.61
N GLN A 108 8.64 9.30 -1.42
CA GLN A 108 9.53 9.83 -2.45
C GLN A 108 10.53 8.79 -2.96
N LYS A 109 11.08 7.91 -2.11
CA LYS A 109 11.96 6.81 -2.57
C LYS A 109 11.20 5.76 -3.37
N TYR A 110 9.98 5.43 -2.95
CA TYR A 110 9.15 4.49 -3.70
C TYR A 110 8.73 5.09 -5.05
N LEU A 111 8.26 6.34 -5.05
CA LEU A 111 7.94 7.08 -6.28
C LEU A 111 9.17 7.21 -7.20
N ALA A 112 10.36 7.48 -6.64
CA ALA A 112 11.59 7.51 -7.43
C ALA A 112 11.89 6.13 -8.04
N PHE A 113 11.78 5.04 -7.28
CA PHE A 113 12.00 3.69 -7.80
C PHE A 113 11.02 3.33 -8.92
N ILE A 114 9.72 3.48 -8.71
CA ILE A 114 8.71 3.09 -9.71
C ILE A 114 8.78 3.93 -10.98
N ASN A 115 9.21 5.20 -10.87
CA ASN A 115 9.35 6.09 -12.03
C ASN A 115 10.68 5.89 -12.77
N THR A 116 11.68 5.26 -12.14
CA THR A 116 12.99 4.99 -12.76
C THR A 116 13.17 3.55 -13.23
N CYS A 117 12.33 2.63 -12.76
CA CYS A 117 12.31 1.23 -13.20
C CYS A 117 11.12 0.93 -14.11
N ASN A 118 11.17 -0.22 -14.79
CA ASN A 118 10.08 -0.72 -15.64
C ASN A 118 9.19 -1.77 -14.93
N GLU A 119 9.20 -1.81 -13.59
CA GLU A 119 8.45 -2.78 -12.79
C GLU A 119 6.95 -2.76 -13.14
N LYS A 120 6.33 -1.57 -13.11
CA LYS A 120 4.91 -1.39 -13.47
C LYS A 120 4.61 -1.91 -14.87
N TRP A 121 5.53 -1.72 -15.81
CA TRP A 121 5.39 -2.19 -17.17
C TRP A 121 5.44 -3.72 -17.26
N LYS A 122 6.39 -4.35 -16.56
CA LYS A 122 6.49 -5.82 -16.52
C LYS A 122 5.28 -6.46 -15.86
N ILE A 123 4.75 -5.84 -14.81
CA ILE A 123 3.51 -6.30 -14.18
C ILE A 123 2.34 -6.15 -15.17
N ALA A 124 2.23 -5.03 -15.89
CA ALA A 124 1.18 -4.82 -16.87
C ALA A 124 1.25 -5.81 -18.05
N GLU A 125 2.44 -6.09 -18.59
CA GLU A 125 2.65 -7.13 -19.63
C GLU A 125 2.19 -8.50 -19.14
N ARG A 126 2.57 -8.86 -17.91
CA ARG A 126 2.19 -10.14 -17.30
C ARG A 126 0.67 -10.22 -17.07
N ALA A 127 0.05 -9.16 -16.57
CA ALA A 127 -1.40 -9.09 -16.36
C ALA A 127 -2.17 -9.13 -17.68
N ALA A 128 -1.67 -8.46 -18.72
CA ALA A 128 -2.27 -8.49 -20.05
C ALA A 128 -2.27 -9.89 -20.68
N ALA A 129 -1.28 -10.73 -20.37
CA ALA A 129 -1.26 -12.12 -20.83
C ALA A 129 -2.43 -12.95 -20.27
N GLU A 130 -2.90 -12.63 -19.06
CA GLU A 130 -4.04 -13.33 -18.45
C GLU A 130 -5.36 -13.09 -19.20
N LEU A 131 -5.48 -12.00 -19.97
CA LEU A 131 -6.67 -11.71 -20.78
C LEU A 131 -6.97 -12.79 -21.82
N ALA A 132 -5.98 -13.64 -22.18
CA ALA A 132 -6.20 -14.79 -23.06
C ALA A 132 -7.06 -15.89 -22.42
N HIS A 133 -7.13 -15.91 -21.09
CA HIS A 133 -7.82 -16.95 -20.30
C HIS A 133 -9.15 -16.46 -19.71
N VAL A 134 -9.46 -15.17 -19.84
CA VAL A 134 -10.69 -14.58 -19.32
C VAL A 134 -11.82 -14.73 -20.35
N GLN A 135 -13.02 -15.09 -19.87
CA GLN A 135 -14.25 -15.16 -20.67
C GLN A 135 -15.30 -14.24 -20.03
N PRO A 136 -15.34 -12.96 -20.41
CA PRO A 136 -16.27 -12.00 -19.82
C PRO A 136 -17.72 -12.38 -20.09
N THR A 137 -18.58 -12.17 -19.11
CA THR A 137 -20.03 -12.35 -19.28
C THR A 137 -20.73 -11.03 -19.54
N PRO A 138 -21.82 -11.00 -20.33
CA PRO A 138 -22.61 -9.79 -20.53
C PRO A 138 -23.07 -9.15 -19.21
N PRO A 139 -23.20 -7.81 -19.15
CA PRO A 139 -23.16 -6.88 -20.28
C PRO A 139 -21.76 -6.29 -20.60
N ALA A 140 -20.75 -6.54 -19.77
CA ALA A 140 -19.45 -5.85 -19.86
C ALA A 140 -18.30 -6.72 -19.36
N PHE A 141 -17.08 -6.43 -19.80
CA PHE A 141 -15.87 -6.91 -19.14
C PHE A 141 -15.71 -6.18 -17.81
N ARG A 142 -15.68 -6.93 -16.70
CA ARG A 142 -15.58 -6.40 -15.33
C ARG A 142 -14.14 -6.57 -14.80
N LEU A 143 -13.42 -5.47 -14.68
CA LEU A 143 -12.07 -5.40 -14.11
C LEU A 143 -12.10 -4.70 -12.74
N PHE A 144 -11.45 -5.30 -11.74
CA PHE A 144 -11.18 -4.66 -10.45
C PHE A 144 -9.69 -4.47 -10.24
N ASP A 145 -9.24 -3.24 -10.02
CA ASP A 145 -7.87 -2.89 -9.65
C ASP A 145 -7.79 -2.55 -8.15
N ALA A 146 -7.20 -3.48 -7.40
CA ALA A 146 -7.10 -3.46 -5.94
C ALA A 146 -5.88 -2.65 -5.46
N GLY A 147 -5.93 -1.34 -5.64
CA GLY A 147 -4.81 -0.44 -5.34
C GLY A 147 -4.26 0.16 -6.63
N SER A 148 -5.11 0.86 -7.35
CA SER A 148 -4.81 1.36 -8.69
C SER A 148 -3.67 2.36 -8.73
N GLY A 149 -3.32 2.98 -7.59
CA GLY A 149 -2.27 3.98 -7.49
C GLY A 149 -2.52 5.10 -8.51
N ASP A 150 -1.48 5.47 -9.24
CA ASP A 150 -1.54 6.48 -10.30
C ASP A 150 -2.23 6.01 -11.59
N GLY A 151 -2.87 4.84 -11.60
CA GLY A 151 -3.60 4.31 -12.76
C GLY A 151 -2.72 3.79 -13.89
N THR A 152 -1.40 3.68 -13.72
CA THR A 152 -0.49 3.22 -14.79
C THR A 152 -0.82 1.79 -15.24
N LEU A 153 -0.94 0.85 -14.30
CA LEU A 153 -1.27 -0.54 -14.65
C LEU A 153 -2.68 -0.64 -15.23
N MET A 154 -3.66 0.02 -14.61
CA MET A 154 -5.04 0.07 -15.10
C MET A 154 -5.10 0.58 -16.55
N SER A 155 -4.45 1.71 -16.85
CA SER A 155 -4.43 2.31 -18.19
C SER A 155 -3.77 1.37 -19.23
N HIS A 156 -2.69 0.67 -18.85
CA HIS A 156 -2.08 -0.33 -19.73
C HIS A 156 -2.96 -1.55 -19.96
N LEU A 157 -3.63 -2.02 -18.91
CA LEU A 157 -4.53 -3.16 -19.01
C LEU A 157 -5.75 -2.81 -19.86
N MET A 158 -6.31 -1.60 -19.73
CA MET A 158 -7.40 -1.11 -20.60
C MET A 158 -7.02 -1.11 -22.08
N ARG A 159 -5.78 -0.74 -22.44
CA ARG A 159 -5.28 -0.84 -23.83
C ARG A 159 -5.23 -2.29 -24.31
N ALA A 160 -4.71 -3.18 -23.46
CA ALA A 160 -4.65 -4.61 -23.77
C ALA A 160 -6.05 -5.24 -23.90
N MET A 161 -6.99 -4.82 -23.05
CA MET A 161 -8.40 -5.17 -23.13
C MET A 161 -9.01 -4.66 -24.43
N HIS A 162 -8.82 -3.37 -24.79
CA HIS A 162 -9.33 -2.82 -26.05
C HIS A 162 -8.82 -3.60 -27.26
N ARG A 163 -7.52 -3.93 -27.30
CA ARG A 163 -6.94 -4.74 -28.39
C ARG A 163 -7.63 -6.11 -28.52
N ARG A 164 -8.06 -6.72 -27.41
CA ARG A 164 -8.65 -8.07 -27.39
C ARG A 164 -10.18 -8.06 -27.54
N PHE A 165 -10.83 -7.04 -27.00
CA PHE A 165 -12.28 -6.89 -26.88
C PHE A 165 -12.71 -5.47 -27.33
N PRO A 166 -12.50 -5.10 -28.61
CA PRO A 166 -12.60 -3.70 -29.06
C PRO A 166 -14.01 -3.10 -28.99
N THR A 167 -15.05 -3.93 -29.03
CA THR A 167 -16.47 -3.50 -29.04
C THR A 167 -17.24 -3.86 -27.78
N MET A 168 -16.62 -4.59 -26.85
CA MET A 168 -17.27 -5.03 -25.61
C MET A 168 -17.22 -3.90 -24.59
N PRO A 169 -18.32 -3.53 -23.92
CA PRO A 169 -18.27 -2.53 -22.87
C PRO A 169 -17.32 -2.90 -21.73
N PHE A 170 -16.64 -1.92 -21.15
CA PHE A 170 -15.76 -2.10 -20.00
C PHE A 170 -16.38 -1.51 -18.74
N PHE A 171 -16.34 -2.29 -17.66
CA PHE A 171 -16.65 -1.88 -16.30
C PHE A 171 -15.38 -2.01 -15.46
N VAL A 172 -14.70 -0.89 -15.23
CA VAL A 172 -13.39 -0.87 -14.58
C VAL A 172 -13.49 -0.16 -13.24
N VAL A 173 -13.18 -0.85 -12.15
CA VAL A 173 -13.19 -0.29 -10.80
C VAL A 173 -11.77 -0.19 -10.26
N GLY A 174 -11.30 1.02 -9.98
CA GLY A 174 -10.04 1.30 -9.30
C GLY A 174 -10.27 1.70 -7.84
N LYS A 175 -9.74 0.92 -6.91
CA LYS A 175 -9.68 1.31 -5.50
C LYS A 175 -8.38 2.08 -5.26
N GLU A 176 -8.48 3.34 -4.84
CA GLU A 176 -7.33 4.13 -4.37
C GLU A 176 -7.72 5.10 -3.25
N ILE A 177 -6.89 5.17 -2.21
CA ILE A 177 -7.11 6.01 -1.01
C ILE A 177 -6.37 7.34 -1.09
N SER A 178 -5.26 7.43 -1.82
CA SER A 178 -4.48 8.67 -1.97
C SER A 178 -5.11 9.60 -2.99
N LEU A 179 -5.41 10.84 -2.57
CA LEU A 179 -5.90 11.90 -3.45
C LEU A 179 -4.93 12.20 -4.60
N GLU A 180 -3.62 12.31 -4.32
CA GLU A 180 -2.64 12.55 -5.40
C GLU A 180 -2.62 11.42 -6.42
N ASP A 181 -2.69 10.17 -5.98
CA ASP A 181 -2.68 9.04 -6.90
C ASP A 181 -3.96 9.01 -7.75
N VAL A 182 -5.11 9.37 -7.18
CA VAL A 182 -6.36 9.57 -7.95
C VAL A 182 -6.22 10.68 -9.00
N ARG A 183 -5.65 11.84 -8.65
CA ARG A 183 -5.38 12.92 -9.62
C ARG A 183 -4.50 12.42 -10.77
N LEU A 184 -3.41 11.73 -10.46
CA LEU A 184 -2.50 11.16 -11.45
C LEU A 184 -3.16 10.06 -12.30
N CYS A 185 -4.12 9.33 -11.73
CA CYS A 185 -4.93 8.36 -12.45
C CYS A 185 -5.85 9.05 -13.45
N LEU A 186 -6.55 10.11 -13.04
CA LEU A 186 -7.45 10.86 -13.92
C LEU A 186 -6.72 11.46 -15.14
N GLU A 187 -5.49 11.93 -14.98
CA GLU A 187 -4.65 12.41 -16.09
C GLU A 187 -4.39 11.35 -17.19
N LYS A 188 -4.53 10.06 -16.88
CA LYS A 188 -4.28 8.95 -17.82
C LYS A 188 -5.54 8.41 -18.50
N LEU A 189 -6.73 8.85 -18.08
CA LEU A 189 -8.01 8.36 -18.60
C LEU A 189 -8.48 9.01 -19.91
N PRO A 190 -8.16 10.28 -20.25
CA PRO A 190 -8.70 10.89 -21.47
C PRO A 190 -8.41 10.09 -22.74
N ASP A 191 -7.17 9.64 -22.92
CA ASP A 191 -6.80 8.78 -24.05
C ASP A 191 -7.55 7.46 -24.05
N ARG A 192 -7.87 6.92 -22.87
CA ARG A 192 -8.61 5.65 -22.73
C ARG A 192 -10.08 5.81 -23.12
N PHE A 193 -10.71 6.95 -22.82
CA PHE A 193 -12.08 7.25 -23.26
C PHE A 193 -12.17 7.51 -24.76
N VAL A 194 -11.11 8.04 -25.38
CA VAL A 194 -11.02 8.12 -26.84
C VAL A 194 -10.83 6.73 -27.46
N GLU A 195 -9.87 5.96 -26.94
CA GLU A 195 -9.51 4.64 -27.48
C GLU A 195 -10.64 3.61 -27.32
N HIS A 196 -11.32 3.58 -26.17
CA HIS A 196 -12.44 2.68 -25.92
C HIS A 196 -13.65 3.45 -25.38
N PRO A 197 -14.52 3.95 -26.28
CA PRO A 197 -15.67 4.76 -25.92
C PRO A 197 -16.64 4.07 -24.95
N ALA A 198 -16.85 2.76 -25.10
CA ALA A 198 -17.78 1.98 -24.29
C ALA A 198 -17.20 1.62 -22.90
N SER A 199 -16.59 2.58 -22.22
CA SER A 199 -15.98 2.39 -20.90
C SER A 199 -16.78 3.11 -19.82
N VAL A 200 -17.05 2.41 -18.72
CA VAL A 200 -17.38 2.99 -17.41
C VAL A 200 -16.18 2.76 -16.49
N VAL A 201 -15.54 3.85 -16.05
CA VAL A 201 -14.43 3.82 -15.10
C VAL A 201 -14.92 4.35 -13.76
N ILE A 202 -14.72 3.57 -12.70
CA ILE A 202 -15.14 3.92 -11.36
C ILE A 202 -13.91 4.02 -10.46
N LEU A 203 -13.75 5.13 -9.76
CA LEU A 203 -12.74 5.29 -8.72
C LEU A 203 -13.42 5.31 -7.34
N THR A 204 -12.83 4.62 -6.37
CA THR A 204 -13.38 4.58 -5.01
C THR A 204 -12.30 4.58 -3.93
N ASN A 205 -12.58 5.28 -2.83
CA ASN A 205 -11.73 5.31 -1.63
C ASN A 205 -12.12 4.26 -0.57
N LEU A 206 -13.12 3.43 -0.87
CA LEU A 206 -13.67 2.45 0.06
C LEU A 206 -12.63 1.43 0.55
N TYR A 207 -12.93 0.75 1.65
CA TYR A 207 -12.07 -0.35 2.11
C TYR A 207 -12.07 -1.49 1.09
N TYR A 208 -11.01 -2.29 1.05
CA TYR A 208 -10.94 -3.46 0.17
C TYR A 208 -12.12 -4.42 0.36
N SER A 209 -12.65 -4.51 1.59
CA SER A 209 -13.82 -5.33 1.92
C SER A 209 -15.17 -4.74 1.47
N GLU A 210 -15.17 -3.53 0.91
CA GLU A 210 -16.34 -2.73 0.51
C GLU A 210 -16.31 -2.39 -0.98
N ALA A 211 -15.11 -2.08 -1.50
CA ALA A 211 -14.89 -1.58 -2.85
C ALA A 211 -15.46 -2.48 -3.98
N PRO A 212 -15.39 -3.83 -3.93
CA PRO A 212 -16.00 -4.68 -4.96
C PRO A 212 -17.52 -4.48 -5.13
N TRP A 213 -18.21 -3.99 -4.10
CA TRP A 213 -19.66 -3.74 -4.11
C TRP A 213 -19.99 -2.24 -4.18
N LEU A 214 -18.98 -1.37 -4.26
CA LEU A 214 -19.12 0.09 -4.23
C LEU A 214 -20.02 0.59 -3.08
N MET A 215 -20.01 -0.12 -1.95
CA MET A 215 -20.92 0.15 -0.83
C MET A 215 -20.25 -0.10 0.52
N PRO A 216 -20.27 0.87 1.46
CA PRO A 216 -19.88 0.63 2.84
C PRO A 216 -20.74 -0.43 3.52
N ARG A 217 -20.15 -1.23 4.41
CA ARG A 217 -20.91 -2.22 5.19
C ARG A 217 -21.69 -1.59 6.33
N ASP A 218 -21.18 -0.48 6.86
CA ASP A 218 -21.81 0.26 7.94
C ASP A 218 -22.92 1.17 7.38
N VAL A 219 -24.10 1.11 8.00
CA VAL A 219 -25.30 1.82 7.52
C VAL A 219 -25.13 3.34 7.57
N ALA A 220 -24.50 3.88 8.62
CA ALA A 220 -24.30 5.32 8.75
C ALA A 220 -23.31 5.82 7.67
N LYS A 221 -22.23 5.08 7.42
CA LYS A 221 -21.30 5.36 6.32
C LYS A 221 -21.95 5.21 4.95
N ALA A 222 -22.80 4.19 4.77
CA ALA A 222 -23.53 3.98 3.52
C ALA A 222 -24.50 5.15 3.23
N ALA A 223 -25.14 5.72 4.26
CA ALA A 223 -25.96 6.92 4.12
C ALA A 223 -25.14 8.15 3.70
N ALA A 224 -23.94 8.30 4.26
CA ALA A 224 -23.01 9.40 3.97
C ALA A 224 -22.20 9.24 2.67
N LEU A 225 -22.40 8.13 1.94
CA LEU A 225 -21.71 7.82 0.69
C LEU A 225 -21.83 8.96 -0.31
N ASN A 226 -20.69 9.53 -0.69
CA ASN A 226 -20.59 10.48 -1.78
C ASN A 226 -20.56 9.71 -3.11
N TRP A 227 -21.68 9.70 -3.82
CA TRP A 227 -21.80 9.09 -5.13
C TRP A 227 -21.83 10.19 -6.19
N GLN A 228 -20.83 10.21 -7.06
CA GLN A 228 -20.67 11.22 -8.10
C GLN A 228 -20.63 10.52 -9.45
N GLU A 229 -21.50 10.93 -10.35
CA GLU A 229 -21.64 10.39 -11.69
C GLU A 229 -21.37 11.52 -12.68
N ILE A 230 -20.31 11.38 -13.47
CA ILE A 230 -19.85 12.41 -14.39
C ILE A 230 -19.93 11.84 -15.81
N GLU A 231 -20.80 12.46 -16.60
CA GLU A 231 -20.90 12.24 -18.03
C GLU A 231 -19.90 13.17 -18.73
N LEU A 232 -18.94 12.60 -19.45
CA LEU A 232 -17.92 13.35 -20.17
C LEU A 232 -18.46 13.74 -21.55
N GLU A 233 -18.49 15.03 -21.84
CA GLU A 233 -18.89 15.58 -23.14
C GLU A 233 -17.68 15.88 -24.02
N GLY A 234 -17.87 15.97 -25.34
CA GLY A 234 -16.79 16.25 -26.30
C GLY A 234 -16.36 15.02 -27.09
N SER A 235 -15.21 15.13 -27.78
CA SER A 235 -14.78 14.10 -28.75
C SER A 235 -13.28 13.84 -28.75
N SER A 236 -12.52 14.59 -27.96
CA SER A 236 -11.06 14.51 -27.89
C SER A 236 -10.56 14.27 -26.47
N ALA A 237 -9.34 13.71 -26.37
CA ALA A 237 -8.67 13.53 -25.08
C ALA A 237 -8.40 14.88 -24.38
N TYR A 238 -8.24 15.96 -25.13
CA TYR A 238 -8.04 17.29 -24.55
C TYR A 238 -9.29 17.77 -23.78
N GLU A 239 -10.47 17.69 -24.40
CA GLU A 239 -11.75 18.09 -23.79
C GLU A 239 -12.12 17.24 -22.57
N TYR A 240 -11.91 15.92 -22.66
CA TYR A 240 -12.09 15.03 -21.51
C TYR A 240 -11.09 15.36 -20.39
N GLY A 241 -9.84 15.68 -20.74
CA GLY A 241 -8.82 16.09 -19.78
C GLY A 241 -9.15 17.40 -19.05
N GLU A 242 -9.79 18.37 -19.72
CA GLU A 242 -10.27 19.60 -19.06
C GLU A 242 -11.37 19.30 -18.04
N GLN A 243 -12.36 18.48 -18.40
CA GLN A 243 -13.44 18.08 -17.49
C GLN A 243 -12.91 17.30 -16.29
N LEU A 244 -12.02 16.33 -16.50
CA LEU A 244 -11.46 15.54 -15.40
C LEU A 244 -10.61 16.39 -14.44
N ARG A 245 -9.87 17.39 -14.93
CA ARG A 245 -9.14 18.35 -14.09
C ARG A 245 -10.08 19.26 -13.31
N ALA A 246 -11.24 19.63 -13.88
CA ALA A 246 -12.24 20.44 -13.21
C ALA A 246 -12.89 19.74 -11.99
N LEU A 247 -12.71 18.42 -11.84
CA LEU A 247 -13.21 17.66 -10.69
C LEU A 247 -12.42 17.89 -9.39
N ASP A 248 -11.36 18.72 -9.39
CA ASP A 248 -10.45 18.85 -8.24
C ASP A 248 -11.17 19.18 -6.92
N GLY A 249 -12.11 20.12 -6.94
CA GLY A 249 -12.88 20.48 -5.74
C GLY A 249 -13.69 19.30 -5.18
N LEU A 250 -14.32 18.53 -6.05
CA LEU A 250 -15.08 17.33 -5.69
C LEU A 250 -14.16 16.25 -5.09
N LEU A 251 -12.95 16.10 -5.63
CA LEU A 251 -11.96 15.15 -5.12
C LEU A 251 -11.42 15.56 -3.75
N VAL A 252 -11.12 16.84 -3.53
CA VAL A 252 -10.64 17.36 -2.24
C VAL A 252 -11.65 17.08 -1.13
N ASP A 253 -12.94 17.23 -1.40
CA ASP A 253 -14.01 16.95 -0.43
C ASP A 253 -14.26 15.44 -0.26
N GLY A 254 -14.20 14.68 -1.35
CA GLY A 254 -14.51 13.25 -1.35
C GLY A 254 -13.39 12.32 -0.88
N TRP A 255 -12.12 12.71 -1.05
CA TRP A 255 -10.94 11.85 -0.83
C TRP A 255 -10.13 12.20 0.41
N GLN A 256 -10.74 12.90 1.37
CA GLN A 256 -10.09 13.18 2.65
C GLN A 256 -9.78 11.89 3.41
N THR A 257 -8.60 11.85 4.03
CA THR A 257 -8.14 10.69 4.81
C THR A 257 -7.83 11.05 6.25
N LYS A 258 -7.99 10.08 7.13
CA LYS A 258 -7.56 10.12 8.53
C LYS A 258 -6.83 8.85 8.91
N ALA A 259 -5.88 8.95 9.83
CA ALA A 259 -5.17 7.79 10.33
C ALA A 259 -6.10 6.90 11.18
N SER A 260 -6.06 5.59 10.93
CA SER A 260 -6.71 4.59 11.78
C SER A 260 -6.08 4.59 13.17
N GLU A 261 -6.89 4.68 14.22
CA GLU A 261 -6.41 4.59 15.61
C GLU A 261 -5.74 3.24 15.92
N LYS A 262 -6.18 2.16 15.24
CA LYS A 262 -5.67 0.81 15.46
C LYS A 262 -4.34 0.55 14.77
N THR A 263 -4.19 1.01 13.52
CA THR A 263 -3.09 0.60 12.64
C THR A 263 -2.22 1.75 12.17
N GLY A 264 -2.67 3.00 12.29
CA GLY A 264 -2.02 4.18 11.72
C GLY A 264 -2.20 4.35 10.21
N ASN A 265 -2.73 3.33 9.51
CA ASN A 265 -2.95 3.40 8.05
C ASN A 265 -4.02 4.44 7.69
N PRO A 266 -3.92 5.07 6.51
CA PRO A 266 -4.95 6.00 6.04
C PRO A 266 -6.28 5.28 5.84
N THR A 267 -7.35 5.93 6.26
CA THR A 267 -8.74 5.52 6.08
C THR A 267 -9.55 6.70 5.59
N TYR A 268 -10.60 6.47 4.81
CA TYR A 268 -11.44 7.55 4.32
C TYR A 268 -12.15 8.26 5.49
N VAL A 269 -12.30 9.58 5.38
CA VAL A 269 -13.19 10.37 6.24
C VAL A 269 -14.63 10.19 5.76
N ARG A 270 -14.85 10.39 4.47
CA ARG A 270 -16.12 10.19 3.78
C ARG A 270 -15.97 9.10 2.72
N PRO A 271 -16.82 8.07 2.72
CA PRO A 271 -16.81 7.07 1.65
C PRO A 271 -17.24 7.72 0.34
N SER A 272 -16.51 7.46 -0.74
CA SER A 272 -16.72 8.11 -2.04
C SER A 272 -16.58 7.13 -3.20
N VAL A 273 -17.45 7.33 -4.20
CA VAL A 273 -17.46 6.63 -5.49
C VAL A 273 -17.62 7.69 -6.57
N LEU A 274 -16.70 7.68 -7.54
CA LEU A 274 -16.71 8.51 -8.72
C LEU A 274 -16.89 7.62 -9.95
N VAL A 275 -18.00 7.78 -10.67
CA VAL A 275 -18.34 7.06 -11.89
C VAL A 275 -18.11 7.99 -13.08
N LEU A 276 -17.34 7.53 -14.06
CA LEU A 276 -16.95 8.29 -15.25
C LEU A 276 -17.31 7.49 -16.51
N TYR A 277 -18.00 8.11 -17.45
CA TYR A 277 -18.25 7.55 -18.78
C TYR A 277 -18.53 8.69 -19.77
N ARG A 278 -18.52 8.40 -21.07
CA ARG A 278 -18.86 9.42 -22.08
C ARG A 278 -20.37 9.58 -22.22
N ALA A 279 -20.83 10.83 -22.25
CA ALA A 279 -22.24 11.18 -22.39
C ALA A 279 -22.87 10.57 -23.65
N ASP A 280 -22.14 10.58 -24.77
CA ASP A 280 -22.60 10.03 -26.05
C ASP A 280 -22.82 8.52 -26.06
N ASN A 281 -22.28 7.81 -25.06
CA ASN A 281 -22.42 6.36 -24.90
C ASN A 281 -23.38 5.95 -23.79
N ARG A 282 -24.04 6.91 -23.13
CA ARG A 282 -24.94 6.66 -22.01
C ARG A 282 -25.99 5.58 -22.31
N PHE A 283 -26.63 5.65 -23.48
CA PHE A 283 -27.65 4.67 -23.87
C PHE A 283 -27.08 3.25 -24.03
N LEU A 284 -25.89 3.11 -24.65
CA LEU A 284 -25.21 1.83 -24.82
C LEU A 284 -24.76 1.25 -23.46
N LEU A 285 -24.41 2.12 -22.52
CA LEU A 285 -23.88 1.76 -21.20
C LEU A 285 -24.96 1.66 -20.11
N ASP A 286 -26.25 1.78 -20.43
CA ASP A 286 -27.34 1.82 -19.43
C ASP A 286 -27.32 0.62 -18.45
N SER A 287 -27.04 -0.59 -18.96
CA SER A 287 -26.91 -1.80 -18.14
C SER A 287 -25.55 -2.00 -17.46
N VAL A 288 -24.58 -1.14 -17.78
CA VAL A 288 -23.19 -1.21 -17.29
C VAL A 288 -22.93 -0.15 -16.22
N ILE A 289 -23.53 1.04 -16.35
CA ILE A 289 -23.41 2.13 -15.39
C ILE A 289 -23.95 1.64 -14.02
N PRO A 290 -23.13 1.65 -12.97
CA PRO A 290 -23.53 1.08 -11.69
C PRO A 290 -24.60 1.94 -11.02
N GLN A 291 -25.64 1.29 -10.50
CA GLN A 291 -26.63 1.95 -9.64
C GLN A 291 -26.27 1.74 -8.17
N ARG A 292 -26.38 2.81 -7.37
CA ARG A 292 -26.10 2.77 -5.93
C ARG A 292 -26.91 1.65 -5.26
N GLY A 293 -26.22 0.73 -4.59
CA GLY A 293 -26.82 -0.39 -3.86
C GLY A 293 -27.16 -1.63 -4.69
N GLN A 294 -26.95 -1.60 -6.01
CA GLN A 294 -27.22 -2.74 -6.90
C GLN A 294 -25.94 -3.36 -7.48
N VAL A 295 -24.77 -2.87 -7.07
CA VAL A 295 -23.47 -3.31 -7.60
C VAL A 295 -23.11 -4.68 -7.05
N ARG A 296 -22.71 -5.57 -7.95
CA ARG A 296 -22.22 -6.92 -7.64
C ARG A 296 -20.69 -6.96 -7.72
N GLY A 297 -20.08 -7.76 -6.86
CA GLY A 297 -18.63 -7.99 -6.81
C GLY A 297 -18.14 -9.12 -7.73
N ASP A 298 -18.87 -9.40 -8.80
CA ASP A 298 -18.58 -10.40 -9.82
C ASP A 298 -17.64 -9.81 -10.89
N TYR A 299 -16.33 -9.93 -10.69
CA TYR A 299 -15.33 -9.44 -11.63
C TYR A 299 -14.72 -10.59 -12.43
N ASP A 300 -14.51 -10.35 -13.73
CA ASP A 300 -13.86 -11.30 -14.63
C ASP A 300 -12.34 -11.34 -14.40
N LEU A 301 -11.76 -10.21 -13.99
CA LEU A 301 -10.35 -10.08 -13.66
C LEU A 301 -10.14 -9.18 -12.44
N LEU A 302 -9.34 -9.66 -11.48
CA LEU A 302 -8.89 -8.88 -10.33
C LEU A 302 -7.37 -8.67 -10.41
N LEU A 303 -6.97 -7.40 -10.48
CA LEU A 303 -5.57 -7.00 -10.40
C LEU A 303 -5.25 -6.63 -8.95
N ALA A 304 -4.27 -7.32 -8.36
CA ALA A 304 -3.75 -7.01 -7.04
C ALA A 304 -2.23 -6.92 -7.09
N SER A 305 -1.71 -5.78 -7.54
CA SER A 305 -0.28 -5.51 -7.55
C SER A 305 0.15 -4.85 -6.25
N GLN A 306 1.14 -5.43 -5.57
CA GLN A 306 1.81 -4.76 -4.45
C GLN A 306 3.26 -4.42 -4.83
N PRO A 307 3.81 -3.33 -4.28
CA PRO A 307 5.23 -3.03 -4.41
C PRO A 307 6.09 -4.23 -4.00
N TRP A 308 7.14 -4.52 -4.75
CA TRP A 308 8.13 -5.49 -4.33
C TRP A 308 8.69 -5.14 -2.93
N ARG A 309 8.74 -6.13 -2.04
CA ARG A 309 9.31 -6.00 -0.69
C ARG A 309 10.43 -7.04 -0.54
N ASN A 310 11.66 -6.56 -0.37
CA ASN A 310 12.82 -7.39 -0.01
C ASN A 310 12.82 -7.76 1.47
#